data_AF-A0A0F9PV26-F1
#
_entry.id   AF-A0A0F9PV26-F1
#
_cell.length_a   1.000
_cell.length_b   1.000
_cell.length_c   1.000
_cell.angle_alpha   90.00
_cell.angle_beta   90.00
_cell.angle_gamma   90.00
#
_symmetry.space_group_name_H-M   'P 1'
#
loop_
_entity.id
_entity.type
_entity.pdbx_description
1 polymer ?
#
loop_
_entity_poly.entity_id
_entity_poly.type
_entity_poly.pdbx_seq_one_letter_code
_entity_poly.pdbx_strand_id
1 'polypeptide(L)' 'MKGEIINIKCPNCPNVFLYKRRLENGDFKWVCVKCVYTYSSDWFDKFPQYEKFITRRIKNEF' A
#
# COMPACT_ATOMS: atom_id res chain seq x y z
N MET A 1 18.01 -6.74 -2.39
CA MET A 1 16.69 -6.77 -1.73
C MET A 1 15.60 -6.72 -2.81
N LYS A 2 14.77 -7.75 -2.91
CA LYS A 2 13.67 -7.83 -3.89
C LYS A 2 12.58 -6.84 -3.47
N GLY A 3 12.30 -5.81 -4.27
CA GLY A 3 11.25 -4.84 -3.96
C GLY A 3 9.87 -5.43 -4.24
N GLU A 4 9.11 -5.71 -3.20
CA GLU A 4 7.69 -6.07 -3.32
C GLU A 4 6.88 -4.82 -3.66
N ILE A 5 6.16 -4.85 -4.79
CA ILE A 5 5.23 -3.78 -5.15
C ILE A 5 3.87 -4.18 -4.60
N ILE A 6 3.46 -3.50 -3.54
CA ILE A 6 2.17 -3.69 -2.90
C ILE A 6 1.23 -2.61 -3.45
N ASN A 7 0.26 -3.02 -4.25
CA ASN A 7 -0.81 -2.16 -4.76
C ASN A 7 -2.05 -2.34 -3.90
N ILE A 8 -2.59 -1.26 -3.36
CA ILE A 8 -3.80 -1.32 -2.53
C ILE A 8 -4.78 -0.26 -2.99
N LYS A 9 -6.04 -0.63 -3.25
CA LYS A 9 -7.07 0.35 -3.61
C LYS A 9 -7.50 1.15 -2.38
N CYS A 10 -7.73 2.44 -2.58
CA CYS A 10 -8.28 3.29 -1.53
C CYS A 10 -9.76 2.96 -1.31
N PRO A 11 -10.19 2.67 -0.08
CA PRO A 11 -11.59 2.43 0.27
C PRO A 11 -12.52 3.57 -0.13
N ASN A 12 -12.02 4.80 0.03
CA ASN A 12 -12.79 6.02 -0.22
C ASN A 12 -12.67 6.51 -1.67
N CYS A 13 -11.78 5.91 -2.47
CA CYS A 13 -11.51 6.34 -3.84
C CYS A 13 -11.34 5.09 -4.73
N PRO A 14 -12.41 4.59 -5.36
CA PRO A 14 -12.42 3.28 -6.03
C PRO A 14 -11.44 3.13 -7.20
N ASN A 15 -10.94 4.25 -7.75
CA ASN A 15 -10.00 4.30 -8.87
C ASN A 15 -8.61 4.81 -8.47
N VAL A 16 -8.25 4.74 -7.19
CA VAL A 16 -6.99 5.29 -6.67
C VAL A 16 -6.29 4.25 -5.83
N PHE A 17 -4.98 4.09 -6.08
CA PHE A 17 -4.14 3.25 -5.25
C PHE A 17 -3.49 4.05 -4.11
N LEU A 18 -3.39 3.42 -2.95
CA LEU A 18 -2.61 3.89 -1.83
C LEU A 18 -1.14 3.61 -2.10
N TYR A 19 -0.29 4.57 -1.74
CA TYR A 19 1.15 4.39 -1.76
C TYR A 19 1.71 4.34 -0.35
N LYS A 20 2.79 3.60 -0.18
CA LYS A 20 3.48 3.47 1.10
C LYS A 20 4.39 4.68 1.30
N ARG A 21 4.13 5.48 2.34
CA ARG A 21 4.98 6.61 2.75
C ARG A 21 5.69 6.27 4.05
N ARG A 22 7.00 6.50 4.09
CA ARG A 22 7.79 6.43 5.33
C ARG A 22 7.64 7.73 6.11
N LEU A 23 7.46 7.61 7.43
CA LEU A 23 7.41 8.70 8.38
C LEU A 23 8.80 8.96 8.98
N GLU A 24 8.99 10.14 9.57
CA GLU A 24 10.26 10.55 10.17
C GLU A 24 10.67 9.67 11.36
N ASN A 25 9.69 9.11 12.08
CA ASN A 25 9.89 8.16 13.17
C ASN A 25 10.27 6.74 12.71
N GLY A 26 10.40 6.51 11.40
CA GLY A 26 10.73 5.20 10.83
C GLY A 26 9.53 4.32 10.51
N ASP A 27 8.31 4.69 10.93
CA ASP A 27 7.09 3.97 10.60
C ASP A 27 6.67 4.14 9.15
N PHE A 28 5.71 3.32 8.73
CA PHE A 28 5.08 3.40 7.42
C PHE A 28 3.59 3.64 7.53
N LYS A 29 3.07 4.47 6.64
CA LYS A 29 1.63 4.65 6.43
C LYS A 29 1.26 4.51 4.97
N TRP A 30 0.04 4.06 4.73
CA TRP A 30 -0.58 4.06 3.41
C TRP A 30 -1.32 5.36 3.21
N VAL A 31 -1.02 6.06 2.12
CA VAL A 31 -1.58 7.37 1.84
C VAL A 31 -2.31 7.30 0.50
N CYS A 32 -3.52 7.86 0.45
CA CYS A 32 -4.21 8.06 -0.82
C CYS A 32 -3.73 9.34 -1.48
N VAL A 33 -3.50 9.33 -2.79
CA VAL A 33 -3.11 10.55 -3.53
C VAL A 33 -4.27 11.50 -3.79
N LYS A 34 -5.52 11.01 -3.80
CA LYS A 34 -6.70 11.83 -4.10
C LYS A 34 -7.48 12.30 -2.88
N CYS A 35 -7.39 11.59 -1.75
CA CYS A 35 -8.07 11.97 -0.53
C CYS A 35 -7.07 12.14 0.61
N VAL A 36 -7.48 12.89 1.64
CA VAL A 36 -6.65 13.18 2.82
C VAL A 36 -6.52 11.99 3.78
N TYR A 37 -7.13 10.85 3.44
CA TYR A 37 -7.12 9.66 4.30
C TYR A 37 -5.76 8.96 4.26
N THR A 38 -5.28 8.64 5.46
CA THR A 38 -4.08 7.84 5.68
C THR A 38 -4.42 6.65 6.56
N TYR A 39 -3.82 5.51 6.27
CA TYR A 39 -4.01 4.26 6.98
C TYR A 39 -2.67 3.80 7.55
N SER A 40 -2.67 3.21 8.74
CA SER A 40 -1.44 2.64 9.29
C SER A 40 -0.98 1.42 8.49
N SER A 41 0.29 1.04 8.60
CA SER A 41 0.81 -0.12 7.85
C SER A 41 0.11 -1.44 8.20
N ASP A 42 -0.33 -1.58 9.46
CA ASP A 42 -1.05 -2.73 10.03
C ASP A 42 -2.56 -2.70 9.80
N TRP A 43 -3.08 -1.61 9.21
CA TRP A 43 -4.52 -1.44 9.00
C TRP A 43 -5.14 -2.59 8.18
N PHE A 44 -4.38 -3.14 7.23
CA PHE A 44 -4.80 -4.29 6.41
C PHE A 44 -4.90 -5.60 7.19
N ASP A 45 -4.13 -5.75 8.27
CA ASP A 45 -4.22 -6.95 9.12
C ASP A 45 -5.52 -6.92 9.95
N LYS A 46 -6.04 -5.73 10.24
CA LYS A 46 -7.30 -5.52 10.98
C LYS A 46 -8.54 -5.54 10.08
N PHE A 47 -8.38 -5.16 8.81
CA PHE A 47 -9.48 -5.06 7.85
C PHE A 47 -9.15 -5.84 6.56
N PRO A 48 -9.19 -7.19 6.62
CA PRO A 48 -8.78 -8.06 5.50
C PRO A 48 -9.70 -7.94 4.27
N GLN A 49 -10.88 -7.33 4.41
CA GLN A 49 -11.78 -7.06 3.29
C GLN A 49 -11.19 -6.07 2.27
N TYR A 50 -10.19 -5.28 2.67
CA TYR A 50 -9.48 -4.41 1.76
C TYR A 50 -8.28 -5.17 1.20
N GLU A 51 -8.48 -5.84 0.07
CA GLU A 51 -7.47 -6.68 -0.56
C GLU A 51 -6.16 -5.92 -0.82
N LYS A 52 -5.07 -6.53 -0.35
CA LYS A 52 -3.71 -6.11 -0.62
C LYS A 52 -3.19 -6.90 -1.82
N PHE A 53 -3.07 -6.26 -2.97
CA PHE A 53 -2.52 -6.90 -4.16
C PHE A 53 -1.00 -6.81 -4.12
N ILE A 54 -0.34 -7.90 -3.72
CA ILE A 54 1.11 -8.00 -3.73
C ILE A 54 1.55 -8.47 -5.12
N THR A 55 1.84 -7.52 -6.00
CA THR A 55 2.50 -7.83 -7.27
C THR A 55 3.98 -8.03 -7.02
N ARG A 56 4.41 -9.29 -6.90
CA ARG A 56 5.84 -9.63 -6.91
C ARG A 56 6.41 -9.24 -8.27
N ARG A 57 7.48 -8.44 -8.31
CA ARG A 57 8.34 -8.39 -9.52
C ARG A 57 9.00 -9.77 -9.65
N ILE A 58 8.53 -10.58 -10.59
CA ILE A 58 9.40 -11.60 -11.18
C ILE A 58 10.45 -10.80 -11.95
N LYS A 59 11.66 -10.65 -11.38
CA LYS A 59 12.81 -10.34 -12.23
C LYS A 59 12.92 -11.52 -13.19
N ASN A 60 12.52 -11.34 -14.45
CA ASN A 60 13.13 -12.14 -15.50
C ASN A 60 14.59 -11.71 -15.54
N GLU A 61 15.45 -12.50 -14.88
CA GLU A 61 16.88 -12.52 -15.20
C GLU A 61 16.98 -13.33 -16.50
N PHE A 62 17.07 -12.62 -17.64
CA PHE A 62 17.67 -13.14 -18.86
C PHE A 62 19.16 -12.84 -18.83
#